data_AF-A0A9E3NY22-F1
#
_entry.id   AF-A0A9E3NY22-F1
#
_cell.length_a   1.000
_cell.length_b   1.000
_cell.length_c   1.000
_cell.angle_alpha   90.00
_cell.angle_beta   90.00
_cell.angle_gamma   90.00
#
_symmetry.space_group_name_H-M   'P 1'
#
loop_
_entity.id
_entity.type
_entity.pdbx_description
1 polymer ?
#
loop_
_entity_poly.entity_id
_entity_poly.type
_entity_poly.pdbx_seq_one_letter_code
_entity_poly.pdbx_strand_id
1 'polypeptide(L)'
;MTKMIVGVIALCGLCAFACNKKEEASASGGAIGVQECDDYIKQYQACIDKMPAASKSTAETGFKVQVDAWKASAATAEGKAALKTGCKATLDALATNPLCK
;
A
#
# COMPACT_ATOMS: atom_id res chain seq x y z
N MET A 1 -13.31 -22.72 42.47
CA MET A 1 -13.90 -21.89 41.41
C MET A 1 -13.52 -20.44 41.76
N THR A 2 -12.52 -19.78 41.16
CA THR A 2 -12.04 -19.80 39.78
C THR A 2 -10.59 -19.27 39.77
N LYS A 3 -9.64 -20.18 39.49
CA LYS A 3 -8.32 -19.95 38.83
C LYS A 3 -7.45 -18.85 39.45
N MET A 4 -6.54 -19.11 40.40
CA MET A 4 -5.19 -19.66 40.18
C MET A 4 -4.70 -19.44 38.73
N ILE A 5 -3.60 -18.76 38.46
CA ILE A 5 -2.19 -19.18 38.62
C ILE A 5 -1.42 -17.88 38.24
N VAL A 6 -0.69 -17.24 39.17
CA VAL A 6 0.78 -17.37 39.30
C VAL A 6 1.45 -17.04 37.95
N GLY A 7 2.12 -15.90 37.77
CA GLY A 7 3.33 -15.58 38.53
C GLY A 7 4.53 -16.29 37.90
N VAL A 8 5.68 -15.60 37.88
CA VAL A 8 7.00 -15.98 37.32
C VAL A 8 7.27 -15.28 35.99
N ILE A 9 7.87 -14.08 35.98
CA ILE A 9 9.28 -13.77 36.28
C ILE A 9 10.22 -14.42 35.27
N ALA A 10 10.66 -13.57 34.35
CA ALA A 10 12.02 -13.43 33.83
C ALA A 10 12.88 -14.71 33.72
N LEU A 11 13.11 -15.13 32.48
CA LEU A 11 14.42 -15.65 32.09
C LEU A 11 14.86 -15.05 30.74
N CYS A 12 16.10 -14.56 30.75
CA CYS A 12 16.86 -14.07 29.62
C CYS A 12 16.95 -15.15 28.51
N GLY A 13 16.76 -14.77 27.25
CA GLY A 13 16.82 -15.69 26.12
C GLY A 13 16.75 -14.98 24.78
N LEU A 14 17.80 -14.23 24.46
CA LEU A 14 18.12 -13.73 23.13
C LEU A 14 18.12 -14.88 22.09
N CYS A 15 17.75 -14.55 20.84
CA CYS A 15 17.94 -15.33 19.61
C CYS A 15 16.86 -16.37 19.23
N ALA A 16 15.79 -15.96 18.52
CA ALA A 16 15.12 -16.81 17.50
C ALA A 16 14.12 -16.10 16.55
N PHE A 17 13.99 -14.77 16.50
CA PHE A 17 13.39 -14.12 15.32
C PHE A 17 14.46 -13.89 14.25
N ALA A 18 15.02 -14.99 13.74
CA ALA A 18 15.94 -14.97 12.60
C ALA A 18 15.71 -16.20 11.71
N CYS A 19 15.67 -15.93 10.41
CA CYS A 19 15.38 -16.78 9.25
C CYS A 19 13.87 -16.97 8.97
N ASN A 20 13.30 -16.48 7.88
CA ASN A 20 13.89 -16.45 6.54
C ASN A 20 13.44 -15.23 5.71
N LYS A 21 14.44 -14.47 5.31
CA LYS A 21 14.44 -13.58 4.15
C LYS A 21 14.04 -14.40 2.92
N LYS A 22 12.86 -14.12 2.38
CA LYS A 22 12.66 -14.16 0.93
C LYS A 22 12.12 -12.81 0.47
N GLU A 23 13.06 -11.89 0.28
CA GLU A 23 13.00 -11.04 -0.90
C GLU A 23 12.73 -11.94 -2.09
N GLU A 24 11.59 -11.73 -2.75
CA GLU A 24 11.49 -11.50 -4.19
C GLU A 24 10.00 -11.51 -4.57
N ALA A 25 9.33 -10.38 -4.34
CA ALA A 25 8.38 -9.89 -5.32
C ALA A 25 9.08 -8.73 -6.03
N SER A 26 10.05 -9.08 -6.88
CA SER A 26 10.52 -8.18 -7.92
C SER A 26 9.38 -8.04 -8.94
N ALA A 27 8.34 -7.29 -8.57
CA ALA A 27 7.48 -6.63 -9.55
C ALA A 27 8.25 -5.38 -9.98
N SER A 28 9.18 -5.61 -10.91
CA SER A 28 9.87 -4.54 -11.62
C SER A 28 8.82 -3.54 -12.14
N GLY A 29 8.95 -2.29 -11.70
CA GLY A 29 8.35 -1.14 -12.37
C GLY A 29 6.92 -0.79 -11.95
N GLY A 30 6.74 -0.28 -10.72
CA GLY A 30 5.62 0.62 -10.35
C GLY A 30 4.21 0.03 -10.28
N ALA A 31 3.94 -1.09 -10.96
CA ALA A 31 2.62 -1.69 -11.11
C ALA A 31 2.23 -2.55 -9.90
N ILE A 32 0.96 -2.43 -9.50
CA ILE A 32 0.27 -3.21 -8.47
C ILE A 32 -0.18 -4.57 -9.05
N GLY A 33 -0.36 -4.65 -10.37
CA GLY A 33 -0.88 -5.84 -11.04
C GLY A 33 -2.40 -5.99 -10.86
N VAL A 34 -3.08 -4.86 -10.68
CA VAL A 34 -4.53 -4.70 -10.67
C VAL A 34 -4.81 -3.52 -11.59
N GLN A 35 -5.48 -3.79 -12.71
CA GLN A 35 -5.59 -2.83 -13.83
C GLN A 35 -6.11 -1.47 -13.37
N GLU A 36 -7.16 -1.44 -12.54
CA GLU A 36 -7.77 -0.21 -12.06
C GLU A 36 -6.84 0.59 -11.14
N CYS A 37 -5.97 -0.09 -10.36
CA CYS A 37 -4.96 0.58 -9.55
C CYS A 37 -3.85 1.16 -10.43
N ASP A 38 -3.42 0.40 -11.43
CA ASP A 38 -2.35 0.80 -12.35
C ASP A 38 -2.78 1.99 -13.22
N ASP A 39 -4.04 2.00 -13.68
CA ASP A 39 -4.65 3.12 -14.38
C ASP A 39 -4.76 4.37 -13.49
N TYR A 40 -5.20 4.21 -12.24
CA TYR A 40 -5.21 5.31 -11.27
C TYR A 40 -3.80 5.88 -11.06
N ILE A 41 -2.80 5.02 -10.86
CA ILE A 41 -1.41 5.44 -10.65
C ILE A 41 -0.92 6.29 -11.81
N LYS A 42 -1.14 5.80 -13.03
CA LYS A 42 -0.73 6.51 -14.25
C LYS A 42 -1.43 7.87 -14.39
N GLN A 43 -2.75 7.92 -14.18
CA GLN A 43 -3.51 9.16 -14.29
C GLN A 43 -3.15 10.16 -13.18
N TYR A 44 -2.97 9.69 -11.94
CA TYR A 44 -2.64 10.54 -10.82
C TYR A 44 -1.22 11.11 -10.95
N GLN A 45 -0.24 10.33 -11.42
CA GLN A 45 1.10 10.84 -11.73
C GLN A 45 1.06 11.95 -12.79
N ALA A 46 0.32 11.73 -13.88
CA ALA A 46 0.13 12.75 -14.90
C ALA A 46 -0.59 14.00 -14.36
N CYS A 47 -1.46 13.85 -13.36
CA CYS A 47 -2.09 14.97 -12.67
C CYS A 47 -1.11 15.76 -11.80
N ILE A 48 -0.34 15.07 -10.95
CA ILE A 48 0.69 15.65 -10.09
C ILE A 48 1.67 16.50 -10.91
N ASP A 49 2.03 16.05 -12.12
CA ASP A 49 2.96 16.80 -12.98
C ASP A 49 2.43 18.14 -13.47
N LYS A 50 1.10 18.31 -13.49
CA LYS A 50 0.42 19.57 -13.83
C LYS A 50 0.18 20.46 -12.60
N MET A 51 0.42 19.98 -11.39
CA MET A 51 0.16 20.74 -10.16
C MET A 51 1.23 21.81 -9.91
N PRO A 52 0.86 22.97 -9.31
CA PRO A 52 1.82 23.93 -8.80
C PRO A 52 2.76 23.31 -7.75
N ALA A 53 4.02 23.75 -7.72
CA ALA A 53 5.05 23.17 -6.85
C ALA A 53 4.66 23.12 -5.36
N ALA A 54 3.91 24.13 -4.88
CA ALA A 54 3.43 24.21 -3.51
C ALA A 54 2.47 23.06 -3.12
N SER A 55 1.74 22.50 -4.08
CA SER A 55 0.80 21.39 -3.85
C SER A 55 1.35 20.04 -4.32
N LYS A 56 2.28 20.06 -5.28
CA LYS A 56 2.89 18.88 -5.89
C LYS A 56 3.56 17.97 -4.85
N SER A 57 4.41 18.52 -3.99
CA SER A 57 5.17 17.71 -3.01
C SER A 57 4.28 16.98 -2.01
N THR A 58 3.22 17.63 -1.51
CA THR A 58 2.24 16.99 -0.62
C THR A 58 1.45 15.91 -1.35
N ALA A 59 1.04 16.16 -2.60
CA ALA A 59 0.33 15.18 -3.42
C ALA A 59 1.19 13.95 -3.72
N GLU A 60 2.47 14.13 -4.06
CA GLU A 60 3.44 13.05 -4.29
C GLU A 60 3.64 12.20 -3.04
N THR A 61 3.77 12.84 -1.88
CA THR A 61 3.98 12.13 -0.61
C THR A 61 2.76 11.27 -0.27
N GLY A 62 1.56 11.84 -0.32
CA GLY A 62 0.32 11.10 -0.07
C GLY A 62 0.09 9.97 -1.07
N PHE A 63 0.36 10.24 -2.35
CA PHE A 63 0.26 9.25 -3.42
C PHE A 63 1.23 8.09 -3.22
N LYS A 64 2.50 8.37 -2.89
CA LYS A 64 3.49 7.32 -2.61
C LYS A 64 3.04 6.41 -1.46
N VAL A 65 2.56 6.99 -0.36
CA VAL A 65 2.05 6.22 0.79
C VAL A 65 0.90 5.29 0.37
N GLN A 66 -0.03 5.79 -0.45
CA GLN A 66 -1.14 4.99 -0.94
C GLN A 66 -0.68 3.86 -1.86
N VAL A 67 0.22 4.14 -2.81
CA VAL A 67 0.78 3.12 -3.71
C VAL A 67 1.54 2.05 -2.94
N ASP A 68 2.32 2.42 -1.93
CA ASP A 68 3.06 1.45 -1.11
C ASP A 68 2.11 0.56 -0.29
N ALA A 69 1.02 1.13 0.24
CA ALA A 69 -0.03 0.35 0.91
C ALA A 69 -0.71 -0.64 -0.06
N TRP A 70 -1.02 -0.21 -1.28
CA TRP A 70 -1.60 -1.09 -2.30
C TRP A 70 -0.63 -2.19 -2.74
N LYS A 71 0.67 -1.89 -2.86
CA LYS A 71 1.69 -2.93 -3.13
C LYS A 71 1.72 -3.98 -2.02
N ALA A 72 1.65 -3.56 -0.76
CA ALA A 72 1.61 -4.48 0.38
C ALA A 72 0.34 -5.35 0.35
N SER A 73 -0.83 -4.77 0.08
CA SER A 73 -2.08 -5.54 -0.08
C SER A 73 -2.03 -6.48 -1.30
N ALA A 74 -1.41 -6.06 -2.40
CA ALA A 74 -1.28 -6.86 -3.61
C ALA A 74 -0.29 -8.03 -3.46
N ALA A 75 0.39 -8.18 -2.33
CA ALA A 75 1.22 -9.34 -2.02
C ALA A 75 0.40 -10.65 -1.89
N THR A 76 -0.92 -10.57 -1.74
CA THR A 76 -1.82 -11.73 -1.68
C THR A 76 -2.91 -11.67 -2.74
N ALA A 77 -3.44 -12.82 -3.14
CA ALA A 77 -4.53 -12.88 -4.13
C ALA A 77 -5.83 -12.25 -3.60
N GLU A 78 -6.14 -12.45 -2.32
CA GLU A 78 -7.29 -11.82 -1.66
C GLU A 78 -7.15 -10.29 -1.62
N GLY A 79 -5.96 -9.78 -1.28
CA GLY A 79 -5.70 -8.35 -1.28
C GLY A 79 -5.79 -7.73 -2.67
N LYS A 80 -5.28 -8.40 -3.72
CA LYS A 80 -5.52 -7.99 -5.12
C LYS A 80 -7.00 -7.96 -5.49
N ALA A 81 -7.78 -8.94 -5.03
CA ALA A 81 -9.21 -8.98 -5.29
C ALA A 81 -9.95 -7.81 -4.62
N ALA A 82 -9.61 -7.49 -3.36
CA ALA A 82 -10.16 -6.34 -2.65
C ALA A 82 -9.77 -5.01 -3.31
N LEU A 83 -8.54 -4.91 -3.82
CA LEU A 83 -8.04 -3.70 -4.48
C LEU A 83 -8.80 -3.37 -5.78
N LYS A 84 -9.36 -4.33 -6.51
CA LYS A 84 -10.15 -4.04 -7.72
C LYS A 84 -11.26 -3.03 -7.46
N THR A 85 -12.10 -3.29 -6.45
CA THR A 85 -13.22 -2.41 -6.10
C THR A 85 -12.72 -1.07 -5.54
N GLY A 86 -11.71 -1.11 -4.66
CA GLY A 86 -11.16 0.09 -4.04
C GLY A 86 -10.50 1.03 -5.05
N CYS A 87 -9.64 0.49 -5.92
CA CYS A 87 -8.94 1.26 -6.94
C CYS A 87 -9.88 1.79 -8.01
N LYS A 88 -10.92 1.02 -8.37
CA LYS A 88 -11.97 1.52 -9.27
C LYS A 88 -12.67 2.73 -8.69
N ALA A 89 -13.05 2.71 -7.41
CA ALA A 89 -13.68 3.85 -6.77
C ALA A 89 -12.77 5.10 -6.77
N THR A 90 -11.46 4.93 -6.52
CA THR A 90 -10.52 6.04 -6.59
C THR A 90 -10.27 6.54 -8.01
N LEU A 91 -10.26 5.65 -9.00
CA LEU A 91 -10.13 6.01 -10.42
C LEU A 91 -11.36 6.79 -10.90
N ASP A 92 -12.55 6.32 -10.55
CA ASP A 92 -13.80 6.99 -10.90
C ASP A 92 -13.89 8.36 -10.20
N ALA A 93 -13.45 8.46 -8.95
CA ALA A 93 -13.35 9.74 -8.25
C ALA A 93 -12.33 10.68 -8.92
N LEU A 94 -11.18 10.17 -9.35
CA LEU A 94 -10.14 10.94 -10.03
C LEU A 94 -10.65 11.55 -11.33
N ALA A 95 -11.46 10.80 -12.09
CA ALA A 95 -12.06 11.25 -13.35
C ALA A 95 -13.00 12.46 -13.17
N THR A 96 -13.50 12.72 -11.96
CA THR A 96 -14.31 13.92 -11.67
C THR A 96 -13.47 15.16 -11.41
N ASN A 97 -12.16 15.02 -11.19
CA ASN A 97 -11.25 16.14 -10.96
C ASN A 97 -10.74 16.70 -12.30
N PRO A 98 -11.09 17.94 -12.68
CA PRO A 98 -10.73 18.50 -13.99
C PRO A 98 -9.22 18.72 -14.18
N LEU A 99 -8.43 18.74 -13.10
CA LEU A 99 -6.97 18.79 -13.19
C LEU A 99 -6.36 17.41 -13.50
N CYS A 100 -7.07 16.34 -13.15
CA CYS A 100 -6.57 14.96 -13.21
C CYS A 100 -7.24 14.07 -14.26
N LYS A 101 -8.18 14.63 -15.03
CA LYS A 101 -8.81 13.98 -16.19
C LYS A 101 -7.93 14.05 -17.44
#